data_AF-A0A6P6RZ83-F1
#
_entry.id   AF-A0A6P6RZ83-F1
#
_cell.length_a   1.000
_cell.length_b   1.000
_cell.length_c   1.000
_cell.angle_alpha   90.00
_cell.angle_beta   90.00
_cell.angle_gamma   90.00
#
_symmetry.space_group_name_H-M   'P 1'
#
loop_
_entity.id
_entity.type
_entity.pdbx_description
1 polymer ?
#
loop_
_entity_poly.entity_id
_entity_poly.type
_entity_poly.pdbx_seq_one_letter_code
_entity_poly.pdbx_strand_id
1 'polypeptide(L)'
;MVLTGSIDAAAAEIGKRVADVEDDQEDSQTQPGVSRGLKAHRSLEHLSELQTAVLRNLTQRQLLSVIDGLLEGQALDQLLNETSPQVAARVQQAAAEQAAAERDAADVAAEAAAASAAAAASAAAAAAYRSDSRDSLSADSFVHLAKFVPLRLTYDERRFLRLLEGSLEVSEYTDRTDVICANRARRIVKEIRLVCSILTGLVVSHDYEQSLFFQAVFEIGRRYKILNPERMRSAYGKLIHFLMDSQKPDIQQLLQFQLVTPVHTVYSLLASKKNGLALLKDPLVRVATREIMPEKKSRSQIDREIKEKEAAVKALSRKYAGNQTPKQRALFGLRFNLFSRVEPENSCLVLSSEREDSVLTAEEIEQCLYSLGDYNTHLRFSRGPCDRMIQFLHEYFSPDSPSDEFSLAISHGSGGSRLTHSHRVQEAPRVGRAMRAILERVQRQTCGWVGSSVVHLGDNNVPNALMFIDKYTQVPRILGPLVLCLDKLPELNMQPALKVYFDKQFGGLENLR
;
A
#
# COMPACT_ATOMS: atom_id res chain seq x y z
N MET A 1 -12.44 25.86 -57.46
CA MET A 1 -13.83 25.38 -57.68
C MET A 1 -14.49 25.34 -56.31
N VAL A 2 -15.40 26.29 -56.05
CA VAL A 2 -16.07 26.44 -54.75
C VAL A 2 -17.12 25.34 -54.64
N LEU A 3 -16.99 24.45 -53.67
CA LEU A 3 -17.96 23.38 -53.40
C LEU A 3 -19.08 23.95 -52.51
N THR A 4 -20.16 24.37 -53.15
CA THR A 4 -21.43 24.70 -52.50
C THR A 4 -22.29 23.44 -52.41
N GLY A 5 -22.29 22.79 -51.25
CA GLY A 5 -23.15 21.64 -50.95
C GLY A 5 -23.13 21.30 -49.46
N SER A 6 -24.27 20.96 -48.88
CA SER A 6 -24.38 20.56 -47.46
C SER A 6 -23.68 19.22 -47.23
N ILE A 7 -23.03 19.08 -46.06
CA ILE A 7 -22.37 17.86 -45.59
C ILE A 7 -23.34 16.66 -45.58
N ASP A 8 -24.63 16.92 -45.33
CA ASP A 8 -25.67 15.88 -45.31
C ASP A 8 -25.94 15.29 -46.70
N ALA A 9 -25.78 16.07 -47.77
CA ALA A 9 -25.94 15.58 -49.14
C ALA A 9 -24.74 14.71 -49.56
N ALA A 10 -23.53 15.04 -49.08
CA ALA A 10 -22.35 14.22 -49.31
C ALA A 10 -22.41 12.89 -48.53
N ALA A 11 -22.95 12.90 -47.31
CA ALA A 11 -23.14 11.70 -46.50
C ALA A 11 -24.20 10.76 -47.10
N ALA A 12 -25.29 11.30 -47.67
CA ALA A 12 -26.32 10.52 -48.34
C ALA A 12 -25.82 9.84 -49.64
N GLU A 13 -24.97 10.53 -50.40
CA GLU A 13 -24.37 9.98 -51.64
C GLU A 13 -23.35 8.87 -51.33
N ILE A 14 -22.59 9.01 -50.23
CA ILE A 14 -21.68 7.95 -49.75
C ILE A 14 -22.47 6.75 -49.21
N GLY A 15 -23.57 6.99 -48.50
CA GLY A 15 -24.46 5.92 -48.03
C GLY A 15 -25.09 5.12 -49.16
N LYS A 16 -25.44 5.76 -50.29
CA LYS A 16 -25.92 5.06 -51.49
C LYS A 16 -24.85 4.21 -52.15
N ARG A 17 -23.62 4.71 -52.26
CA ARG A 17 -22.50 3.99 -52.88
C ARG A 17 -22.02 2.79 -52.06
N VAL A 18 -22.30 2.75 -50.75
CA VAL A 18 -22.00 1.60 -49.90
C VAL A 18 -23.08 0.51 -50.03
N ALA A 19 -24.35 0.91 -50.21
CA ALA A 19 -25.44 -0.03 -50.45
C ALA A 19 -25.32 -0.76 -51.80
N ASP A 20 -24.83 -0.07 -52.85
CA ASP A 20 -24.62 -0.67 -54.18
C ASP A 20 -23.45 -1.68 -54.23
N VAL A 21 -22.66 -1.83 -53.16
CA VAL A 21 -21.51 -2.77 -53.08
C VAL A 21 -21.88 -4.07 -52.34
N GLU A 22 -22.98 -4.10 -51.57
CA GLU A 22 -23.39 -5.28 -50.82
C GLU A 22 -24.29 -6.25 -51.60
N ASP A 23 -24.83 -5.85 -52.77
CA ASP A 23 -25.75 -6.68 -53.58
C ASP A 23 -25.12 -7.35 -54.83
N ASP A 24 -23.85 -7.10 -55.17
CA ASP A 24 -23.16 -7.76 -56.30
C ASP A 24 -22.38 -9.00 -55.84
N GLN A 25 -23.10 -10.02 -55.36
CA GLN A 25 -22.62 -11.41 -55.44
C GLN A 25 -23.26 -12.05 -56.67
N GLU A 26 -22.40 -12.57 -57.55
CA GLU A 26 -22.70 -13.26 -58.81
C GLU A 26 -22.98 -12.35 -60.02
N ASP A 27 -21.92 -11.88 -60.68
CA ASP A 27 -21.77 -12.21 -62.10
C ASP A 27 -20.36 -11.93 -62.65
N SER A 28 -19.80 -12.95 -63.29
CA SER A 28 -18.50 -12.93 -63.93
C SER A 28 -18.55 -12.27 -65.32
N GLN A 29 -17.98 -11.07 -65.47
CA GLN A 29 -17.45 -10.57 -66.77
C GLN A 29 -16.49 -9.38 -66.56
N THR A 30 -15.20 -9.63 -66.80
CA THR A 30 -14.08 -8.71 -66.50
C THR A 30 -13.87 -7.64 -67.58
N GLN A 31 -14.01 -6.37 -67.21
CA GLN A 31 -13.32 -5.25 -67.88
C GLN A 31 -11.86 -5.13 -67.36
N PRO A 32 -10.88 -4.81 -68.23
CA PRO A 32 -9.45 -4.92 -67.89
C PRO A 32 -8.97 -3.94 -66.80
N GLY A 33 -9.66 -2.80 -66.58
CA GLY A 33 -9.29 -1.82 -65.56
C GLY A 33 -9.73 -2.16 -64.13
N VAL A 34 -10.85 -2.85 -63.97
CA VAL A 34 -11.46 -3.18 -62.65
C VAL A 34 -10.69 -4.33 -61.96
N SER A 35 -10.10 -5.23 -62.75
CA SER A 35 -9.32 -6.37 -62.23
C SER A 35 -8.03 -5.99 -61.47
N ARG A 36 -7.44 -4.82 -61.73
CA ARG A 36 -6.23 -4.34 -61.03
C ARG A 36 -6.54 -3.80 -59.63
N GLY A 37 -7.63 -3.05 -59.47
CA GLY A 37 -8.06 -2.52 -58.17
C GLY A 37 -8.51 -3.61 -57.19
N LEU A 38 -9.20 -4.65 -57.67
CA LEU A 38 -9.66 -5.77 -56.85
C LEU A 38 -8.52 -6.61 -56.22
N LYS A 39 -7.34 -6.68 -56.84
CA LYS A 39 -6.16 -7.38 -56.28
C LYS A 39 -5.46 -6.56 -55.18
N ALA A 40 -5.44 -5.23 -55.32
CA ALA A 40 -4.89 -4.34 -54.30
C ALA A 40 -5.77 -4.34 -53.03
N HIS A 41 -7.10 -4.38 -53.19
CA HIS A 41 -8.06 -4.41 -52.07
C HIS A 41 -7.90 -5.64 -51.18
N ARG A 42 -7.80 -6.84 -51.79
CA ARG A 42 -7.61 -8.11 -51.05
C ARG A 42 -6.30 -8.17 -50.25
N SER A 43 -5.25 -7.49 -50.70
CA SER A 43 -3.95 -7.47 -50.00
C SER A 43 -3.95 -6.61 -48.73
N LEU A 44 -4.95 -5.73 -48.56
CA LEU A 44 -5.07 -4.80 -47.43
C LEU A 44 -6.09 -5.25 -46.37
N GLU A 45 -6.92 -6.27 -46.66
CA GLU A 45 -7.94 -6.79 -45.74
C GLU A 45 -7.35 -7.61 -44.59
N HIS A 46 -6.13 -8.14 -44.73
CA HIS A 46 -5.45 -8.99 -43.74
C HIS A 46 -4.00 -8.57 -43.51
N LEU A 47 -3.80 -7.37 -42.96
CA LEU A 47 -2.47 -6.90 -42.54
C LEU A 47 -2.06 -7.54 -41.21
N SER A 48 -0.86 -8.11 -41.17
CA SER A 48 -0.22 -8.50 -39.92
C SER A 48 0.08 -7.26 -39.05
N GLU A 49 0.21 -7.47 -37.74
CA GLU A 49 0.60 -6.42 -36.79
C GLU A 49 1.93 -5.77 -37.16
N LEU A 50 2.88 -6.57 -37.67
CA LEU A 50 4.17 -6.11 -38.14
C LEU A 50 4.05 -5.23 -39.38
N GLN A 51 3.29 -5.64 -40.40
CA GLN A 51 3.04 -4.82 -41.60
C GLN A 51 2.35 -3.49 -41.22
N THR A 52 1.40 -3.55 -40.29
CA THR A 52 0.69 -2.37 -39.78
C THR A 52 1.64 -1.40 -39.07
N ALA A 53 2.53 -1.92 -38.23
CA ALA A 53 3.52 -1.13 -37.49
C ALA A 53 4.57 -0.52 -38.43
N VAL A 54 5.00 -1.23 -39.47
CA VAL A 54 5.91 -0.69 -40.48
C VAL A 54 5.23 0.42 -41.28
N LEU A 55 4.01 0.21 -41.78
CA LEU A 55 3.24 1.21 -42.54
C LEU A 55 3.02 2.51 -41.77
N ARG A 56 2.76 2.44 -40.45
CA ARG A 56 2.62 3.61 -39.57
C ARG A 56 3.89 4.45 -39.43
N ASN A 57 5.06 3.85 -39.63
CA ASN A 57 6.36 4.51 -39.47
C ASN A 57 6.97 4.94 -40.81
N LEU A 58 6.27 4.75 -41.93
CA LEU A 58 6.70 5.27 -43.24
C LEU A 58 6.38 6.75 -43.39
N THR A 59 7.26 7.47 -44.08
CA THR A 59 6.98 8.85 -44.49
C THR A 59 5.92 8.90 -45.60
N GLN A 60 5.23 10.04 -45.76
CA GLN A 60 4.20 10.20 -46.80
C GLN A 60 4.71 9.85 -48.21
N ARG A 61 5.96 10.20 -48.54
CA ARG A 61 6.58 9.88 -49.84
C ARG A 61 6.82 8.38 -50.03
N GLN A 62 7.21 7.67 -48.97
CA GLN A 62 7.41 6.22 -48.98
C GLN A 62 6.07 5.49 -49.07
N LEU A 63 5.06 5.98 -48.37
CA LEU A 63 3.71 5.40 -48.40
C LEU A 63 3.09 5.53 -49.79
N LEU A 64 3.30 6.64 -50.49
CA LEU A 64 2.90 6.81 -51.89
C LEU A 64 3.61 5.82 -52.82
N SER A 65 4.92 5.58 -52.63
CA SER A 65 5.67 4.58 -53.39
C SER A 65 5.14 3.15 -53.18
N VAL A 66 4.70 2.82 -51.96
CA VAL A 66 4.07 1.53 -51.66
C VAL A 66 2.70 1.43 -52.34
N ILE A 67 1.90 2.50 -52.34
CA ILE A 67 0.59 2.53 -53.01
C ILE A 67 0.75 2.36 -54.53
N ASP A 68 1.71 3.06 -55.15
CA ASP A 68 1.96 2.95 -56.59
C ASP A 68 2.39 1.52 -56.96
N GLY A 69 3.28 0.89 -56.19
CA GLY A 69 3.67 -0.49 -56.42
C GLY A 69 2.54 -1.52 -56.21
N LEU A 70 1.63 -1.27 -55.27
CA LEU A 70 0.42 -2.09 -55.09
C LEU A 70 -0.53 -1.98 -56.28
N LEU A 71 -0.67 -0.79 -56.88
CA LEU A 71 -1.46 -0.57 -58.09
C LEU A 71 -0.84 -1.25 -59.33
N GLU A 72 0.49 -1.40 -59.34
CA GLU A 72 1.23 -2.18 -60.33
C GLU A 72 1.15 -3.70 -60.09
N GLY A 73 0.58 -4.14 -58.96
CA GLY A 73 0.34 -5.53 -58.63
C GLY A 73 1.52 -6.23 -57.93
N GLN A 74 2.44 -5.48 -57.35
CA GLN A 74 3.53 -6.02 -56.53
C GLN A 74 3.02 -6.43 -55.14
N ALA A 75 3.69 -7.41 -54.54
CA ALA A 75 3.32 -7.91 -53.21
C ALA A 75 3.73 -6.90 -52.11
N LEU A 76 2.85 -6.72 -51.11
CA LEU A 76 3.06 -5.74 -50.04
C LEU A 76 4.35 -5.99 -49.25
N ASP A 77 4.67 -7.24 -48.93
CA ASP A 77 5.90 -7.57 -48.18
C ASP A 77 7.18 -7.21 -48.93
N GLN A 78 7.16 -7.36 -50.25
CA GLN A 78 8.28 -6.99 -51.09
C GLN A 78 8.45 -5.46 -51.11
N LEU A 79 7.35 -4.74 -51.27
CA LEU A 79 7.32 -3.28 -51.25
C LEU A 79 7.76 -2.67 -49.92
N LEU A 80 7.34 -3.24 -48.79
CA LEU A 80 7.74 -2.77 -47.46
C LEU A 80 9.23 -2.96 -47.22
N ASN A 81 9.80 -4.07 -47.69
CA ASN A 81 11.24 -4.36 -47.57
C ASN A 81 12.09 -3.51 -48.53
N GLU A 82 11.60 -3.21 -49.73
CA GLU A 82 12.31 -2.40 -50.73
C GLU A 82 12.25 -0.90 -50.42
N THR A 83 11.12 -0.39 -49.89
CA THR A 83 10.91 1.04 -49.67
C THR A 83 11.67 1.57 -48.46
N SER A 84 11.84 0.77 -47.39
CA SER A 84 12.67 1.16 -46.25
C SER A 84 13.09 -0.03 -45.35
N PRO A 85 14.20 -0.72 -45.68
CA PRO A 85 14.66 -1.88 -44.89
C PRO A 85 15.07 -1.49 -43.46
N GLN A 86 15.49 -0.24 -43.24
CA GLN A 86 15.88 0.27 -41.92
C GLN A 86 14.70 0.43 -40.96
N VAL A 87 13.51 0.80 -41.47
CA VAL A 87 12.30 0.97 -40.66
C VAL A 87 11.73 -0.40 -40.28
N ALA A 88 11.70 -1.34 -41.23
CA ALA A 88 11.29 -2.72 -40.97
C ALA A 88 12.17 -3.40 -39.90
N ALA A 89 13.50 -3.24 -39.99
CA ALA A 89 14.43 -3.79 -39.01
C ALA A 89 14.25 -3.20 -37.60
N ARG A 90 13.99 -1.89 -37.49
CA ARG A 90 13.74 -1.21 -36.20
C ARG A 90 12.44 -1.68 -35.53
N VAL A 91 11.37 -1.86 -36.32
CA VAL A 91 10.08 -2.35 -35.82
C VAL A 91 10.20 -3.80 -35.34
N GLN A 92 10.92 -4.64 -36.08
CA GLN A 92 11.19 -6.03 -35.68
C GLN A 92 12.02 -6.11 -34.39
N GLN A 93 13.05 -5.27 -34.25
CA GLN A 93 13.85 -5.21 -33.03
C GLN A 93 13.00 -4.79 -31.82
N ALA A 94 12.18 -3.73 -31.96
CA ALA A 94 11.31 -3.28 -30.88
C ALA A 94 10.26 -4.33 -30.48
N ALA A 95 9.70 -5.06 -31.44
CA ALA A 95 8.78 -6.16 -31.18
C ALA A 95 9.45 -7.34 -30.44
N ALA A 96 10.70 -7.66 -30.78
CA ALA A 96 11.47 -8.69 -30.08
C ALA A 96 11.82 -8.30 -28.65
N GLU A 97 12.16 -7.02 -28.41
CA GLU A 97 12.40 -6.47 -27.07
C GLU A 97 11.12 -6.48 -26.20
N GLN A 98 9.96 -6.16 -26.78
CA GLN A 98 8.67 -6.26 -26.09
C GLN A 98 8.29 -7.70 -25.75
N ALA A 99 8.46 -8.64 -26.69
CA ALA A 99 8.18 -10.05 -26.44
C ALA A 99 9.11 -10.66 -25.36
N ALA A 100 10.36 -10.18 -25.25
CA ALA A 100 11.26 -10.58 -24.17
C ALA A 100 10.79 -10.04 -22.80
N ALA A 101 10.36 -8.78 -22.75
CA ALA A 101 9.83 -8.17 -21.52
C ALA A 101 8.53 -8.83 -21.03
N GLU A 102 7.68 -9.29 -21.94
CA GLU A 102 6.45 -10.03 -21.59
C GLU A 102 6.74 -11.43 -21.01
N ARG A 103 7.81 -12.09 -21.48
CA ARG A 103 8.26 -13.37 -20.90
C ARG A 103 8.79 -13.18 -19.48
N ASP A 104 9.61 -12.17 -19.25
CA ASP A 104 10.11 -11.84 -17.91
C ASP A 104 8.95 -11.49 -16.95
N ALA A 105 7.90 -10.82 -17.44
CA ALA A 105 6.71 -10.52 -16.64
C ALA A 105 5.89 -11.78 -16.31
N ALA A 106 5.81 -12.74 -17.23
CA ALA A 106 5.13 -14.02 -17.01
C ALA A 106 5.86 -14.88 -15.97
N ASP A 107 7.20 -14.89 -16.00
CA ASP A 107 8.02 -15.62 -15.02
C ASP A 107 7.88 -15.03 -13.61
N VAL A 108 7.84 -13.70 -13.48
CA VAL A 108 7.57 -13.01 -12.20
C VAL A 108 6.14 -13.30 -11.69
N ALA A 109 5.16 -13.38 -12.58
CA ALA A 109 3.79 -13.73 -12.21
C ALA A 109 3.67 -15.19 -11.74
N ALA A 110 4.41 -16.11 -12.36
CA ALA A 110 4.49 -17.51 -11.94
C ALA A 110 5.17 -17.65 -10.56
N GLU A 111 6.24 -16.90 -10.31
CA GLU A 111 6.93 -16.89 -9.02
C GLU A 111 6.05 -16.29 -7.90
N ALA A 112 5.29 -15.24 -8.20
CA ALA A 112 4.31 -14.66 -7.27
C ALA A 112 3.14 -15.63 -6.96
N ALA A 113 2.67 -16.38 -7.96
CA ALA A 113 1.65 -17.42 -7.77
C ALA A 113 2.17 -18.58 -6.91
N ALA A 114 3.42 -19.01 -7.11
CA ALA A 114 4.07 -20.03 -6.29
C ALA A 114 4.23 -19.57 -4.83
N ALA A 115 4.62 -18.30 -4.60
CA ALA A 115 4.71 -17.71 -3.26
C ALA A 115 3.34 -17.63 -2.57
N SER A 116 2.28 -17.28 -3.31
CA SER A 116 0.89 -17.28 -2.82
C SER A 116 0.41 -18.69 -2.43
N ALA A 117 0.73 -19.70 -3.25
CA ALA A 117 0.42 -21.10 -2.95
C ALA A 117 1.18 -21.61 -1.70
N ALA A 118 2.44 -21.23 -1.52
CA ALA A 118 3.22 -21.55 -0.33
C ALA A 118 2.66 -20.88 0.93
N ALA A 119 2.18 -19.63 0.83
CA ALA A 119 1.51 -18.93 1.93
C ALA A 119 0.16 -19.58 2.28
N ALA A 120 -0.61 -20.01 1.28
CA ALA A 120 -1.86 -20.74 1.48
C ALA A 120 -1.64 -22.11 2.13
N ALA A 121 -0.59 -22.85 1.74
CA ALA A 121 -0.20 -24.12 2.35
C ALA A 121 0.23 -23.94 3.81
N SER A 122 0.98 -22.88 4.12
CA SER A 122 1.35 -22.52 5.51
C SER A 122 0.12 -22.14 6.35
N ALA A 123 -0.82 -21.39 5.78
CA ALA A 123 -2.09 -21.06 6.43
C ALA A 123 -2.97 -22.30 6.68
N ALA A 124 -2.99 -23.25 5.74
CA ALA A 124 -3.70 -24.52 5.86
C ALA A 124 -3.06 -25.43 6.92
N ALA A 125 -1.73 -25.50 6.99
CA ALA A 125 -1.02 -26.21 8.06
C ALA A 125 -1.30 -25.60 9.45
N ALA A 126 -1.36 -24.27 9.54
CA ALA A 126 -1.76 -23.56 10.75
C ALA A 126 -3.25 -23.75 11.10
N ALA A 127 -4.12 -24.01 10.12
CA ALA A 127 -5.54 -24.32 10.33
C ALA A 127 -5.75 -25.79 10.76
N ALA A 128 -5.01 -26.73 10.18
CA ALA A 128 -5.06 -28.16 10.56
C ALA A 128 -4.66 -28.39 12.01
N TYR A 129 -3.67 -27.65 12.51
CA TYR A 129 -3.26 -27.65 13.93
C TYR A 129 -4.36 -27.16 14.91
N ARG A 130 -5.43 -26.50 14.43
CA ARG A 130 -6.46 -25.86 15.27
C ARG A 130 -7.73 -26.68 15.47
N SER A 131 -7.86 -27.84 14.84
CA SER A 131 -9.04 -28.72 15.01
C SER A 131 -8.95 -29.60 16.26
N ASP A 132 -7.77 -29.75 16.85
CA ASP A 132 -7.55 -30.59 18.03
C ASP A 132 -7.06 -29.73 19.22
N SER A 133 -7.88 -29.64 20.26
CA SER A 133 -7.63 -28.95 21.56
C SER A 133 -7.58 -27.41 21.58
N ARG A 134 -8.72 -26.76 21.87
CA ARG A 134 -8.77 -25.36 22.34
C ARG A 134 -8.16 -25.15 23.75
N ASP A 135 -7.65 -26.21 24.39
CA ASP A 135 -7.19 -26.16 25.79
C ASP A 135 -5.72 -26.54 26.07
N SER A 136 -4.96 -27.07 25.10
CA SER A 136 -3.55 -27.44 25.34
C SER A 136 -2.59 -26.78 24.34
N LEU A 137 -2.42 -25.45 24.45
CA LEU A 137 -1.18 -24.82 24.00
C LEU A 137 -0.04 -25.38 24.86
N SER A 138 0.67 -26.40 24.36
CA SER A 138 1.85 -26.95 25.04
C SER A 138 2.96 -25.89 25.10
N ALA A 139 3.88 -26.02 26.05
CA ALA A 139 5.03 -25.12 26.19
C ALA A 139 5.83 -24.97 24.88
N ASP A 140 5.86 -26.00 24.04
CA ASP A 140 6.54 -25.98 22.74
C ASP A 140 5.80 -25.11 21.70
N SER A 141 4.49 -24.92 21.84
CA SER A 141 3.72 -24.03 20.98
C SER A 141 4.14 -22.56 21.15
N PHE A 142 4.47 -22.12 22.37
CA PHE A 142 4.91 -20.73 22.61
C PHE A 142 6.30 -20.45 22.03
N VAL A 143 7.19 -21.45 22.03
CA VAL A 143 8.52 -21.33 21.43
C VAL A 143 8.40 -21.17 19.91
N HIS A 144 7.55 -21.97 19.27
CA HIS A 144 7.28 -21.83 17.84
C HIS A 144 6.65 -20.47 17.53
N LEU A 145 5.64 -20.06 18.31
CA LEU A 145 4.96 -18.79 18.15
C LEU A 145 5.92 -17.60 18.22
N ALA A 146 6.81 -17.59 19.22
CA ALA A 146 7.74 -16.48 19.47
C ALA A 146 8.67 -16.17 18.27
N LYS A 147 8.89 -17.14 17.37
CA LYS A 147 9.68 -16.94 16.14
C LYS A 147 9.02 -15.99 15.14
N PHE A 148 7.70 -15.85 15.21
CA PHE A 148 6.90 -15.03 14.29
C PHE A 148 6.31 -13.78 14.94
N VAL A 149 6.49 -13.61 16.26
CA VAL A 149 5.99 -12.45 17.00
C VAL A 149 7.07 -11.37 17.04
N PRO A 150 6.89 -10.22 16.37
CA PRO A 150 7.84 -9.13 16.44
C PRO A 150 7.84 -8.48 17.82
N LEU A 151 8.98 -7.94 18.23
CA LEU A 151 9.08 -7.19 19.49
C LEU A 151 8.42 -5.82 19.39
N ARG A 152 7.64 -5.46 20.40
CA ARG A 152 7.06 -4.13 20.56
C ARG A 152 8.13 -3.04 20.51
N LEU A 153 7.85 -1.95 19.81
CA LEU A 153 8.81 -0.84 19.73
C LEU A 153 9.03 -0.15 21.08
N THR A 154 10.30 0.09 21.42
CA THR A 154 10.70 0.95 22.54
C THR A 154 10.40 2.42 22.27
N TYR A 155 10.49 3.27 23.30
CA TYR A 155 10.26 4.70 23.12
C TYR A 155 11.27 5.34 22.15
N ASP A 156 12.53 4.91 22.21
CA ASP A 156 13.57 5.43 21.33
C ASP A 156 13.39 4.94 19.88
N GLU A 157 13.01 3.67 19.69
CA GLU A 157 12.69 3.14 18.36
C GLU A 157 11.55 3.92 17.69
N ARG A 158 10.56 4.38 18.48
CA ARG A 158 9.47 5.23 17.95
C ARG A 158 9.95 6.57 17.43
N ARG A 159 11.09 7.10 17.91
CA ARG A 159 11.68 8.33 17.35
C ARG A 159 12.21 8.07 15.94
N PHE A 160 12.90 6.94 15.73
CA PHE A 160 13.37 6.54 14.39
C PHE A 160 12.24 6.17 13.46
N LEU A 161 11.17 5.55 13.98
CA LEU A 161 9.97 5.31 13.19
C LEU A 161 9.40 6.62 12.63
N ARG A 162 9.23 7.65 13.47
CA ARG A 162 8.72 8.96 13.03
C ARG A 162 9.63 9.60 11.99
N LEU A 163 10.94 9.48 12.18
CA LEU A 163 11.93 9.94 11.23
C LEU A 163 11.80 9.22 9.88
N LEU A 164 11.65 7.89 9.89
CA LEU A 164 11.45 7.09 8.70
C LEU A 164 10.13 7.43 7.99
N GLU A 165 9.02 7.51 8.73
CA GLU A 165 7.71 7.88 8.20
C GLU A 165 7.78 9.24 7.50
N GLY A 166 8.34 10.27 8.16
CA GLY A 166 8.50 11.59 7.56
C GLY A 166 9.41 11.59 6.32
N SER A 167 10.50 10.80 6.35
CA SER A 167 11.42 10.69 5.21
C SER A 167 10.76 10.02 4.00
N LEU A 168 9.95 8.98 4.22
CA LEU A 168 9.22 8.29 3.16
C LEU A 168 8.02 9.10 2.64
N GLU A 169 7.40 9.92 3.49
CA GLU A 169 6.31 10.81 3.09
C GLU A 169 6.80 11.89 2.13
N VAL A 170 7.95 12.50 2.42
CA VAL A 170 8.60 13.51 1.55
C VAL A 170 9.23 12.88 0.30
N SER A 171 9.53 11.58 0.34
CA SER A 171 10.14 10.88 -0.80
C SER A 171 9.15 10.64 -1.94
N GLU A 172 9.53 11.06 -3.14
CA GLU A 172 8.86 10.73 -4.42
C GLU A 172 9.42 9.42 -5.02
N TYR A 173 9.93 8.50 -4.19
CA TYR A 173 10.67 7.31 -4.65
C TYR A 173 9.91 6.55 -5.74
N THR A 174 8.67 6.13 -5.46
CA THR A 174 7.85 5.35 -6.38
C THR A 174 7.59 6.10 -7.66
N ASP A 175 7.25 7.39 -7.57
CA ASP A 175 6.91 8.21 -8.73
C ASP A 175 8.11 8.39 -9.68
N ARG A 176 9.33 8.38 -9.13
CA ARG A 176 10.57 8.52 -9.91
C ARG A 176 11.11 7.19 -10.42
N THR A 177 10.94 6.09 -9.69
CA THR A 177 11.50 4.78 -10.06
C THR A 177 10.56 3.96 -10.94
N ASP A 178 9.27 4.28 -10.97
CA ASP A 178 8.24 3.63 -11.79
C ASP A 178 8.14 4.19 -13.23
N VAL A 179 9.05 5.09 -13.61
CA VAL A 179 9.14 5.63 -14.97
C VAL A 179 10.15 4.85 -15.80
N ILE A 180 9.75 4.43 -17.01
CA ILE A 180 10.63 3.77 -17.99
C ILE A 180 11.81 4.70 -18.30
N CYS A 181 13.03 4.25 -18.03
CA CYS A 181 14.24 5.01 -18.30
C CYS A 181 15.43 4.13 -18.66
N ALA A 182 16.33 4.65 -19.51
CA ALA A 182 17.48 3.91 -20.02
C ALA A 182 18.47 3.45 -18.93
N ASN A 183 18.53 4.11 -17.77
CA ASN A 183 19.46 3.81 -16.68
C ASN A 183 18.72 3.63 -15.34
N ARG A 184 17.80 2.67 -15.28
CA ARG A 184 16.95 2.40 -14.11
C ARG A 184 17.74 2.15 -12.82
N ALA A 185 18.78 1.33 -12.86
CA ALA A 185 19.60 0.99 -11.68
C ALA A 185 20.27 2.23 -11.05
N ARG A 186 20.88 3.10 -11.86
CA ARG A 186 21.51 4.34 -11.37
C ARG A 186 20.49 5.31 -10.76
N ARG A 187 19.30 5.39 -11.34
CA ARG A 187 18.20 6.22 -10.81
C ARG A 187 17.75 5.70 -9.45
N ILE A 188 17.53 4.40 -9.32
CA ILE A 188 17.18 3.77 -8.04
C ILE A 188 18.24 4.08 -6.98
N VAL A 189 19.52 3.89 -7.28
CA VAL A 189 20.62 4.18 -6.34
C VAL A 189 20.62 5.66 -5.94
N LYS A 190 20.36 6.58 -6.88
CA LYS A 190 20.26 8.01 -6.59
C LYS A 190 19.12 8.31 -5.61
N GLU A 191 17.94 7.74 -5.84
CA GLU A 191 16.78 7.94 -4.96
C GLU A 191 16.98 7.27 -3.58
N ILE A 192 17.63 6.09 -3.54
CA ILE A 192 18.03 5.44 -2.28
C ILE A 192 18.97 6.35 -1.48
N ARG A 193 20.00 6.89 -2.13
CA ARG A 193 20.93 7.83 -1.49
C ARG A 193 20.22 9.08 -0.99
N LEU A 194 19.23 9.61 -1.73
CA LEU A 194 18.44 10.77 -1.29
C LEU A 194 17.68 10.48 0.00
N VAL A 195 16.97 9.36 0.09
CA VAL A 195 16.25 8.96 1.32
C VAL A 195 17.24 8.77 2.48
N CYS A 196 18.37 8.10 2.24
CA CYS A 196 19.43 7.95 3.25
C CYS A 196 20.00 9.31 3.70
N SER A 197 20.20 10.25 2.78
CA SER A 197 20.67 11.61 3.11
C SER A 197 19.64 12.38 3.96
N ILE A 198 18.33 12.23 3.70
CA ILE A 198 17.29 12.83 4.54
C ILE A 198 17.31 12.22 5.95
N LEU A 199 17.41 10.90 6.04
CA LEU A 199 17.50 10.18 7.32
C LEU A 199 18.73 10.62 8.13
N THR A 200 19.89 10.74 7.50
CA THR A 200 21.12 11.19 8.17
C THR A 200 21.07 12.69 8.51
N GLY A 201 20.55 13.51 7.60
CA GLY A 201 20.45 14.97 7.76
C GLY A 201 19.60 15.40 8.96
N LEU A 202 18.59 14.60 9.31
CA LEU A 202 17.74 14.81 10.49
C LEU A 202 18.34 14.24 11.79
N VAL A 203 19.44 13.49 11.69
CA VAL A 203 20.12 12.80 12.82
C VAL A 203 21.47 13.42 13.17
N VAL A 204 21.92 14.46 12.46
CA VAL A 204 23.24 15.11 12.62
C VAL A 204 23.46 15.67 14.04
N SER A 205 23.92 14.79 14.92
CA SER A 205 24.42 15.03 16.27
C SER A 205 25.23 13.86 16.82
N HIS A 206 25.29 12.72 16.11
CA HIS A 206 25.93 11.49 16.59
C HIS A 206 26.68 10.79 15.45
N ASP A 207 27.96 10.50 15.68
CA ASP A 207 28.80 9.68 14.78
C ASP A 207 28.30 8.22 14.83
N TYR A 208 27.49 7.82 13.86
CA TYR A 208 27.04 6.43 13.69
C TYR A 208 27.68 5.78 12.47
N GLU A 209 27.93 4.47 12.55
CA GLU A 209 28.19 3.64 11.36
C GLU A 209 26.95 3.64 10.47
N GLN A 210 27.06 4.29 9.31
CA GLN A 210 25.92 4.63 8.46
C GLN A 210 25.11 3.39 8.02
N SER A 211 25.78 2.28 7.71
CA SER A 211 25.12 1.05 7.24
C SER A 211 24.22 0.41 8.30
N LEU A 212 24.71 0.24 9.53
CA LEU A 212 23.96 -0.34 10.65
C LEU A 212 22.77 0.53 11.03
N PHE A 213 22.95 1.85 11.00
CA PHE A 213 21.88 2.80 11.25
C PHE A 213 20.71 2.62 10.27
N PHE A 214 20.97 2.55 8.97
CA PHE A 214 19.91 2.38 7.98
C PHE A 214 19.19 1.03 8.14
N GLN A 215 19.93 -0.06 8.32
CA GLN A 215 19.34 -1.38 8.55
C GLN A 215 18.38 -1.39 9.74
N ALA A 216 18.79 -0.77 10.85
CA ALA A 216 17.96 -0.65 12.04
C ALA A 216 16.69 0.15 11.80
N VAL A 217 16.80 1.32 11.15
CA VAL A 217 15.64 2.19 10.87
C VAL A 217 14.62 1.46 9.99
N PHE A 218 15.08 0.81 8.92
CA PHE A 218 14.20 0.07 8.01
C PHE A 218 13.65 -1.23 8.63
N GLU A 219 14.38 -1.88 9.53
CA GLU A 219 13.86 -2.96 10.37
C GLU A 219 12.72 -2.48 11.28
N ILE A 220 12.93 -1.38 12.00
CA ILE A 220 11.92 -0.75 12.87
C ILE A 220 10.64 -0.45 12.08
N GLY A 221 10.77 0.13 10.88
CA GLY A 221 9.62 0.42 10.02
C GLY A 221 8.83 -0.85 9.63
N ARG A 222 9.54 -1.91 9.22
CA ARG A 222 8.90 -3.19 8.89
C ARG A 222 8.26 -3.83 10.12
N ARG A 223 8.96 -3.89 11.25
CA ARG A 223 8.46 -4.43 12.52
C ARG A 223 7.22 -3.69 13.00
N TYR A 224 7.22 -2.36 12.94
CA TYR A 224 6.07 -1.54 13.30
C TYR A 224 4.84 -1.87 12.44
N LYS A 225 5.04 -2.01 11.12
CA LYS A 225 3.95 -2.34 10.21
C LYS A 225 3.38 -3.74 10.48
N ILE A 226 4.23 -4.73 10.76
CA ILE A 226 3.77 -6.08 11.12
C ILE A 226 2.92 -6.03 12.40
N LEU A 227 3.33 -5.23 13.39
CA LEU A 227 2.58 -5.04 14.64
C LEU A 227 1.29 -4.23 14.45
N ASN A 228 1.22 -3.34 13.45
CA ASN A 228 0.10 -2.42 13.23
C ASN A 228 -0.27 -2.33 11.74
N PRO A 229 -0.90 -3.36 11.16
CA PRO A 229 -1.18 -3.41 9.72
C PRO A 229 -2.04 -2.26 9.19
N GLU A 230 -2.84 -1.62 10.04
CA GLU A 230 -3.66 -0.46 9.69
C GLU A 230 -2.90 0.88 9.61
N ARG A 231 -1.65 0.93 10.07
CA ARG A 231 -0.79 2.13 10.07
C ARG A 231 0.10 2.21 8.82
N MET A 232 0.80 3.33 8.62
CA MET A 232 1.68 3.58 7.45
C MET A 232 1.03 3.33 6.07
N ARG A 233 -0.25 3.69 5.86
CA ARG A 233 -0.97 3.37 4.61
C ARG A 233 -0.34 3.99 3.36
N SER A 234 0.18 5.22 3.45
CA SER A 234 0.80 5.96 2.35
C SER A 234 2.29 5.67 2.17
N ALA A 235 3.01 5.41 3.26
CA ALA A 235 4.47 5.26 3.27
C ALA A 235 4.93 3.81 3.11
N TYR A 236 4.14 2.81 3.52
CA TYR A 236 4.59 1.42 3.54
C TYR A 236 4.82 0.84 2.14
N GLY A 237 3.97 1.17 1.16
CA GLY A 237 4.19 0.75 -0.23
C GLY A 237 5.55 1.22 -0.75
N LYS A 238 5.87 2.50 -0.53
CA LYS A 238 7.18 3.07 -0.88
C LYS A 238 8.32 2.34 -0.16
N LEU A 239 8.18 2.09 1.14
CA LEU A 239 9.17 1.34 1.92
C LEU A 239 9.44 -0.05 1.33
N ILE A 240 8.40 -0.79 0.95
CA ILE A 240 8.56 -2.14 0.42
C ILE A 240 9.20 -2.12 -0.97
N HIS A 241 8.72 -1.27 -1.89
CA HIS A 241 9.35 -1.14 -3.21
C HIS A 241 10.82 -0.72 -3.09
N PHE A 242 11.10 0.25 -2.22
CA PHE A 242 12.45 0.71 -1.91
C PHE A 242 13.35 -0.43 -1.42
N LEU A 243 12.87 -1.23 -0.46
CA LEU A 243 13.66 -2.34 0.08
C LEU A 243 13.81 -3.47 -0.94
N MET A 244 12.77 -3.81 -1.71
CA MET A 244 12.85 -4.80 -2.78
C MET A 244 13.91 -4.42 -3.82
N ASP A 245 13.89 -3.17 -4.28
CA ASP A 245 14.87 -2.68 -5.25
C ASP A 245 16.29 -2.66 -4.68
N SER A 246 16.45 -2.31 -3.39
CA SER A 246 17.75 -2.35 -2.71
C SER A 246 18.40 -3.73 -2.66
N GLN A 247 17.62 -4.81 -2.84
CA GLN A 247 18.12 -6.18 -2.82
C GLN A 247 18.57 -6.67 -4.19
N LYS A 248 18.34 -5.91 -5.28
CA LYS A 248 18.79 -6.30 -6.62
C LYS A 248 20.33 -6.28 -6.70
N PRO A 249 20.96 -7.30 -7.33
CA PRO A 249 22.42 -7.41 -7.38
C PRO A 249 23.14 -6.16 -7.90
N ASP A 250 22.67 -5.61 -9.02
CA ASP A 250 23.26 -4.42 -9.66
C ASP A 250 23.19 -3.18 -8.75
N ILE A 251 22.16 -3.10 -7.91
CA ILE A 251 21.95 -1.99 -6.97
C ILE A 251 22.82 -2.19 -5.72
N GLN A 252 22.92 -3.42 -5.21
CA GLN A 252 23.80 -3.73 -4.07
C GLN A 252 25.27 -3.42 -4.39
N GLN A 253 25.73 -3.76 -5.60
CA GLN A 253 27.09 -3.43 -6.06
C GLN A 253 27.36 -1.91 -6.05
N LEU A 254 26.36 -1.10 -6.40
CA LEU A 254 26.46 0.36 -6.45
C LEU A 254 26.27 1.05 -5.08
N LEU A 255 25.48 0.45 -4.19
CA LEU A 255 25.25 0.94 -2.84
C LEU A 255 26.40 0.60 -1.90
N GLN A 256 27.06 -0.55 -2.09
CA GLN A 256 28.16 -1.05 -1.25
C GLN A 256 27.78 -1.37 0.21
N PHE A 257 26.49 -1.31 0.56
CA PHE A 257 25.97 -1.75 1.86
C PHE A 257 24.54 -2.29 1.71
N GLN A 258 24.12 -3.14 2.66
CA GLN A 258 22.78 -3.72 2.70
C GLN A 258 21.85 -2.90 3.59
N LEU A 259 20.57 -2.82 3.18
CA LEU A 259 19.52 -2.08 3.89
C LEU A 259 18.55 -2.97 4.66
N VAL A 260 18.63 -4.29 4.45
CA VAL A 260 17.69 -5.27 4.99
C VAL A 260 18.40 -6.16 6.00
N THR A 261 17.84 -6.26 7.19
CA THR A 261 18.23 -7.21 8.25
C THR A 261 16.99 -8.00 8.71
N PRO A 262 17.11 -9.20 9.30
CA PRO A 262 15.95 -9.91 9.87
C PRO A 262 15.20 -9.08 10.91
N VAL A 263 13.87 -9.25 10.98
CA VAL A 263 13.03 -8.56 11.97
C VAL A 263 13.31 -9.09 13.38
N HIS A 264 13.41 -8.19 14.35
CA HIS A 264 13.58 -8.56 15.75
C HIS A 264 12.28 -9.15 16.32
N THR A 265 12.37 -10.40 16.78
CA THR A 265 11.26 -11.17 17.33
C THR A 265 11.46 -11.46 18.80
N VAL A 266 10.38 -11.87 19.47
CA VAL A 266 10.45 -12.33 20.86
C VAL A 266 11.46 -13.48 20.99
N TYR A 267 11.47 -14.40 20.02
CA TYR A 267 12.44 -15.48 19.99
C TYR A 267 13.88 -14.98 19.83
N SER A 268 14.17 -14.06 18.90
CA SER A 268 15.55 -13.60 18.68
C SER A 268 16.16 -12.96 19.94
N LEU A 269 15.36 -12.21 20.70
CA LEU A 269 15.81 -11.64 21.98
C LEU A 269 15.99 -12.72 23.05
N LEU A 270 15.02 -13.60 23.24
CA LEU A 270 15.09 -14.65 24.28
C LEU A 270 16.17 -15.70 24.00
N ALA A 271 16.45 -16.00 22.73
CA ALA A 271 17.53 -16.89 22.33
C ALA A 271 18.91 -16.29 22.59
N SER A 272 19.04 -14.95 22.56
CA SER A 272 20.30 -14.25 22.82
C SER A 272 20.70 -14.17 24.30
N LYS A 273 19.81 -14.57 25.22
CA LYS A 273 19.96 -14.35 26.67
C LYS A 273 19.95 -15.66 27.45
N LYS A 274 20.71 -15.71 28.55
CA LYS A 274 20.68 -16.87 29.47
C LYS A 274 19.28 -17.09 30.02
N ASN A 275 18.83 -18.35 29.99
CA ASN A 275 17.51 -18.79 30.46
C ASN A 275 16.30 -18.11 29.77
N GLY A 276 16.49 -17.41 28.63
CA GLY A 276 15.38 -16.71 27.99
C GLY A 276 14.33 -17.63 27.39
N LEU A 277 14.73 -18.73 26.74
CA LEU A 277 13.79 -19.72 26.20
C LEU A 277 13.03 -20.47 27.31
N ALA A 278 13.58 -20.55 28.52
CA ALA A 278 12.90 -21.15 29.67
C ALA A 278 11.72 -20.30 30.16
N LEU A 279 11.70 -18.99 29.87
CA LEU A 279 10.57 -18.11 30.13
C LEU A 279 9.32 -18.60 29.39
N LEU A 280 9.45 -18.92 28.08
CA LEU A 280 8.32 -19.33 27.22
C LEU A 280 7.70 -20.67 27.64
N LYS A 281 8.44 -21.50 28.38
CA LYS A 281 7.97 -22.77 28.90
C LYS A 281 7.25 -22.64 30.25
N ASP A 282 7.25 -21.47 30.87
CA ASP A 282 6.61 -21.25 32.17
C ASP A 282 5.07 -21.18 32.00
N PRO A 283 4.28 -21.94 32.79
CA PRO A 283 2.82 -21.91 32.73
C PRO A 283 2.21 -20.53 32.94
N LEU A 284 2.88 -19.64 33.69
CA LEU A 284 2.41 -18.28 33.95
C LEU A 284 2.41 -17.42 32.68
N VAL A 285 3.15 -17.79 31.62
CA VAL A 285 3.12 -17.07 30.33
C VAL A 285 1.71 -17.10 29.74
N ARG A 286 0.98 -18.20 29.88
CA ARG A 286 -0.41 -18.29 29.40
C ARG A 286 -1.30 -17.27 30.12
N VAL A 287 -1.11 -17.09 31.42
CA VAL A 287 -1.88 -16.11 32.22
C VAL A 287 -1.44 -14.68 31.88
N ALA A 288 -0.13 -14.45 31.75
CA ALA A 288 0.45 -13.14 31.45
C ALA A 288 0.11 -12.63 30.05
N THR A 289 -0.10 -13.53 29.08
CA THR A 289 -0.40 -13.18 27.67
C THR A 289 -1.87 -13.31 27.30
N ARG A 290 -2.74 -13.69 28.26
CA ARG A 290 -4.18 -13.82 27.99
C ARG A 290 -4.82 -12.47 27.67
N GLU A 291 -5.81 -12.53 26.80
CA GLU A 291 -6.71 -11.41 26.51
C GLU A 291 -7.79 -11.29 27.58
N ILE A 292 -8.14 -10.05 27.92
CA ILE A 292 -9.19 -9.74 28.89
C ILE A 292 -10.31 -9.04 28.12
N MET A 293 -11.41 -9.77 27.93
CA MET A 293 -12.56 -9.30 27.16
C MET A 293 -13.66 -8.79 28.09
N PRO A 294 -14.22 -7.59 27.84
CA PRO A 294 -15.31 -7.05 28.64
C PRO A 294 -16.66 -7.71 28.33
N GLU A 295 -16.79 -8.36 27.17
CA GLU A 295 -18.04 -8.98 26.72
C GLU A 295 -18.49 -10.10 27.68
N LYS A 296 -19.74 -10.02 28.13
CA LYS A 296 -20.38 -11.02 29.02
C LYS A 296 -19.71 -11.20 30.39
N LYS A 297 -18.90 -10.24 30.86
CA LYS A 297 -18.25 -10.28 32.18
C LYS A 297 -18.66 -9.10 33.06
N SER A 298 -18.72 -9.33 34.37
CA SER A 298 -18.90 -8.24 35.34
C SER A 298 -17.59 -7.47 35.54
N ARG A 299 -17.69 -6.20 35.96
CA ARG A 299 -16.51 -5.36 36.26
C ARG A 299 -15.57 -6.03 37.26
N SER A 300 -16.12 -6.67 38.30
CA SER A 300 -15.33 -7.40 39.31
C SER A 300 -14.58 -8.60 38.72
N GLN A 301 -15.15 -9.31 37.75
CA GLN A 301 -14.47 -10.40 37.06
C GLN A 301 -13.32 -9.88 36.19
N ILE A 302 -13.54 -8.77 35.48
CA ILE A 302 -12.51 -8.10 34.67
C ILE A 302 -11.35 -7.64 35.57
N ASP A 303 -11.65 -6.97 36.68
CA ASP A 303 -10.64 -6.48 37.62
C ASP A 303 -9.83 -7.63 38.24
N ARG A 304 -10.48 -8.77 38.54
CA ARG A 304 -9.79 -9.98 39.00
C ARG A 304 -8.85 -10.51 37.92
N GLU A 305 -9.31 -10.57 36.67
CA GLU A 305 -8.50 -11.06 35.57
C GLU A 305 -7.28 -10.16 35.29
N ILE A 306 -7.44 -8.84 35.42
CA ILE A 306 -6.36 -7.86 35.31
C ILE A 306 -5.34 -8.09 36.41
N LYS A 307 -5.78 -8.22 37.67
CA LYS A 307 -4.88 -8.46 38.82
C LYS A 307 -4.10 -9.76 38.68
N GLU A 308 -4.74 -10.84 38.25
CA GLU A 308 -4.08 -12.12 37.99
C GLU A 308 -3.03 -12.01 36.88
N LYS A 309 -3.33 -11.29 35.80
CA LYS A 309 -2.40 -11.05 34.69
C LYS A 309 -1.18 -10.23 35.16
N GLU A 310 -1.41 -9.14 35.88
CA GLU A 310 -0.33 -8.31 36.45
C GLU A 310 0.51 -9.08 37.47
N ALA A 311 -0.10 -9.94 38.29
CA ALA A 311 0.60 -10.79 39.24
C ALA A 311 1.49 -11.81 38.51
N ALA A 312 0.99 -12.42 37.42
CA ALA A 312 1.76 -13.34 36.60
C ALA A 312 2.97 -12.66 35.95
N VAL A 313 2.79 -11.46 35.38
CA VAL A 313 3.91 -10.66 34.82
C VAL A 313 4.95 -10.36 35.90
N LYS A 314 4.53 -9.87 37.07
CA LYS A 314 5.45 -9.57 38.18
C LYS A 314 6.18 -10.82 38.71
N ALA A 315 5.53 -11.99 38.70
CA ALA A 315 6.14 -13.25 39.12
C ALA A 315 7.19 -13.72 38.10
N LEU A 316 6.88 -13.67 36.81
CA LEU A 316 7.80 -13.99 35.73
C LEU A 316 9.01 -13.05 35.72
N SER A 317 8.79 -11.74 35.82
CA SER A 317 9.89 -10.76 35.89
C SER A 317 10.79 -11.02 37.09
N ARG A 318 10.24 -11.35 38.27
CA ARG A 318 11.06 -11.70 39.46
C ARG A 318 11.85 -13.00 39.30
N LYS A 319 11.30 -13.99 38.60
CA LYS A 319 11.91 -15.32 38.44
C LYS A 319 13.02 -15.35 37.39
N TYR A 320 12.85 -14.60 36.31
CA TYR A 320 13.75 -14.66 35.15
C TYR A 320 14.61 -13.41 34.96
N ALA A 321 14.34 -12.29 35.65
CA ALA A 321 15.22 -11.13 35.58
C ALA A 321 16.51 -11.38 36.38
N GLY A 322 17.65 -11.01 35.80
CA GLY A 322 18.92 -10.97 36.50
C GLY A 322 18.98 -9.84 37.51
N ASN A 323 19.68 -10.05 38.63
CA ASN A 323 19.98 -9.00 39.60
C ASN A 323 20.91 -7.95 38.95
N GLN A 324 20.34 -6.90 38.39
CA GLN A 324 21.13 -5.75 37.93
C GLN A 324 21.60 -4.93 39.13
N THR A 325 22.91 -4.67 39.20
CA THR A 325 23.46 -3.69 40.14
C THR A 325 23.08 -2.26 39.69
N PRO A 326 22.78 -1.35 40.62
CA PRO A 326 22.27 0.00 40.30
C PRO A 326 23.20 0.86 39.43
N LYS A 327 24.50 0.51 39.31
CA LYS A 327 25.43 1.17 38.37
C LYS A 327 25.11 0.91 36.90
N GLN A 328 24.39 -0.16 36.54
CA GLN A 328 23.99 -0.45 35.16
C GLN A 328 22.72 0.33 34.72
N ARG A 329 21.88 0.75 35.67
CA ARG A 329 20.65 1.53 35.39
C ARG A 329 20.93 2.94 34.87
N ALA A 330 21.99 3.59 35.35
CA ALA A 330 22.31 4.98 35.00
C ALA A 330 22.97 5.16 33.62
N LEU A 331 23.51 4.09 33.02
CA LEU A 331 24.15 4.13 31.69
C LEU A 331 23.24 3.71 30.54
N PHE A 332 22.00 3.31 30.80
CA PHE A 332 21.10 2.75 29.78
C PHE A 332 20.28 3.82 29.03
N GLY A 333 20.25 5.07 29.50
CA GLY A 333 19.55 6.18 28.84
C GLY A 333 20.20 6.67 27.54
N LEU A 334 21.37 6.15 27.16
CA LEU A 334 22.13 6.54 25.98
C LEU A 334 22.89 5.38 25.30
N ARG A 335 22.75 4.15 25.79
CA ARG A 335 23.37 2.98 25.16
C ARG A 335 22.39 2.30 24.22
N PHE A 336 22.34 2.83 23.00
CA PHE A 336 21.93 2.06 21.84
C PHE A 336 22.69 0.73 21.81
N ASN A 337 22.02 -0.39 22.08
CA ASN A 337 22.53 -1.72 21.72
C ASN A 337 22.63 -1.92 20.19
N LEU A 338 22.27 -0.90 19.42
CA LEU A 338 22.26 -0.82 17.96
C LEU A 338 23.66 -0.72 17.33
N PHE A 339 24.66 -0.26 18.09
CA PHE A 339 26.03 -0.03 17.59
C PHE A 339 27.07 -0.72 18.48
N SER A 340 26.93 -2.04 18.66
CA SER A 340 28.05 -2.83 19.17
C SER A 340 29.08 -2.95 18.04
N ARG A 341 30.15 -2.17 18.15
CA ARG A 341 31.35 -2.13 17.28
C ARG A 341 31.66 -3.51 16.66
N VAL A 342 31.49 -3.63 15.34
CA VAL A 342 31.85 -4.81 14.56
C VAL A 342 33.16 -4.50 13.83
N GLU A 343 34.24 -5.20 14.19
CA GLU A 343 35.48 -5.15 13.42
C GLU A 343 35.27 -5.85 12.05
N PRO A 344 35.88 -5.35 10.97
CA PRO A 344 35.62 -5.83 9.62
C PRO A 344 36.51 -7.05 9.35
N GLU A 345 35.93 -8.25 9.33
CA GLU A 345 36.33 -9.38 8.46
C GLU A 345 35.56 -10.64 8.87
N ASN A 346 34.33 -10.77 8.36
CA ASN A 346 33.76 -12.00 7.78
C ASN A 346 32.24 -11.82 7.61
N SER A 347 31.79 -11.98 6.36
CA SER A 347 30.39 -11.92 5.96
C SER A 347 29.66 -13.17 6.44
N CYS A 348 29.24 -13.14 7.70
CA CYS A 348 28.22 -14.00 8.28
C CYS A 348 27.84 -13.33 9.61
N LEU A 349 26.55 -13.25 9.93
CA LEU A 349 26.09 -12.89 11.28
C LEU A 349 26.49 -14.00 12.25
N VAL A 350 27.79 -14.11 12.52
CA VAL A 350 28.31 -14.78 13.69
C VAL A 350 28.06 -13.79 14.82
N LEU A 351 27.10 -14.14 15.67
CA LEU A 351 26.97 -13.64 17.03
C LEU A 351 28.39 -13.58 17.61
N SER A 352 28.97 -12.39 17.70
CA SER A 352 30.30 -12.23 18.26
C SER A 352 30.30 -12.84 19.66
N SER A 353 31.21 -13.78 19.84
CA SER A 353 31.29 -14.77 20.91
C SER A 353 31.68 -14.18 22.28
N GLU A 354 31.17 -12.99 22.62
CA GLU A 354 31.43 -12.33 23.91
C GLU A 354 30.16 -11.98 24.70
N ARG A 355 28.96 -12.47 24.31
CA ARG A 355 27.70 -12.13 25.02
C ARG A 355 26.79 -13.30 25.36
N GLU A 356 27.30 -14.51 25.45
CA GLU A 356 26.54 -15.67 25.94
C GLU A 356 26.07 -15.52 27.41
N ASP A 357 26.53 -14.48 28.12
CA ASP A 357 26.38 -14.34 29.58
C ASP A 357 25.44 -13.22 30.06
N SER A 358 24.80 -12.47 29.17
CA SER A 358 23.88 -11.41 29.62
C SER A 358 22.52 -11.97 30.05
N VAL A 359 22.10 -11.63 31.27
CA VAL A 359 20.81 -12.06 31.84
C VAL A 359 19.70 -11.12 31.37
N LEU A 360 18.46 -11.64 31.29
CA LEU A 360 17.27 -10.85 30.97
C LEU A 360 17.01 -9.74 31.99
N THR A 361 16.57 -8.58 31.52
CA THR A 361 16.07 -7.51 32.40
C THR A 361 14.57 -7.63 32.63
N ALA A 362 14.06 -7.02 33.69
CA ALA A 362 12.61 -6.97 33.93
C ALA A 362 11.86 -6.27 32.79
N GLU A 363 12.45 -5.22 32.21
CA GLU A 363 11.88 -4.47 31.09
C GLU A 363 11.84 -5.31 29.80
N GLU A 364 12.90 -6.08 29.52
CA GLU A 364 12.95 -7.02 28.37
C GLU A 364 11.88 -8.12 28.52
N ILE A 365 11.69 -8.65 29.72
CA ILE A 365 10.66 -9.66 30.00
C ILE A 365 9.25 -9.07 29.79
N GLU A 366 8.99 -7.89 30.33
CA GLU A 366 7.71 -7.19 30.13
C GLU A 366 7.46 -6.91 28.65
N GLN A 367 8.46 -6.42 27.93
CA GLN A 367 8.36 -6.16 26.49
C GLN A 367 8.02 -7.45 25.71
N CYS A 368 8.65 -8.58 26.02
CA CYS A 368 8.33 -9.87 25.41
C CYS A 368 6.87 -10.29 25.69
N LEU A 369 6.44 -10.22 26.96
CA LEU A 369 5.09 -10.62 27.36
C LEU A 369 4.01 -9.71 26.74
N TYR A 370 4.24 -8.41 26.69
CA TYR A 370 3.34 -7.47 26.01
C TYR A 370 3.30 -7.72 24.50
N SER A 371 4.43 -8.01 23.87
CA SER A 371 4.48 -8.33 22.42
C SER A 371 3.66 -9.58 22.10
N LEU A 372 3.74 -10.62 22.93
CA LEU A 372 2.92 -11.83 22.80
C LEU A 372 1.42 -11.54 23.03
N GLY A 373 1.09 -10.70 24.01
CA GLY A 373 -0.29 -10.28 24.26
C GLY A 373 -0.89 -9.43 23.13
N ASP A 374 -0.11 -8.49 22.59
CA ASP A 374 -0.48 -7.66 21.45
C ASP A 374 -0.72 -8.54 20.20
N TYR A 375 0.13 -9.54 19.97
CA TYR A 375 -0.04 -10.52 18.89
C TYR A 375 -1.32 -11.34 18.99
N ASN A 376 -1.63 -11.87 20.19
CA ASN A 376 -2.89 -12.60 20.43
C ASN A 376 -4.10 -11.71 20.11
N THR A 377 -4.08 -10.48 20.65
CA THR A 377 -5.14 -9.49 20.44
C THR A 377 -5.34 -9.18 18.96
N HIS A 378 -4.24 -9.01 18.22
CA HIS A 378 -4.27 -8.79 16.78
C HIS A 378 -4.89 -9.97 16.03
N LEU A 379 -4.43 -11.21 16.31
CA LEU A 379 -4.99 -12.40 15.67
C LEU A 379 -6.50 -12.53 15.90
N ARG A 380 -6.97 -12.28 17.13
CA ARG A 380 -8.41 -12.31 17.42
C ARG A 380 -9.16 -11.22 16.66
N PHE A 381 -8.65 -9.99 16.65
CA PHE A 381 -9.28 -8.88 15.95
C PHE A 381 -9.41 -9.16 14.44
N SER A 382 -8.39 -9.72 13.81
CA SER A 382 -8.41 -10.06 12.39
C SER A 382 -9.25 -11.30 12.09
N ARG A 383 -9.25 -12.29 12.97
CA ARG A 383 -9.96 -13.57 12.77
C ARG A 383 -11.47 -13.46 13.08
N GLY A 384 -11.85 -12.72 14.11
CA GLY A 384 -13.23 -12.65 14.59
C GLY A 384 -14.27 -12.25 13.53
N PRO A 385 -14.00 -11.28 12.64
CA PRO A 385 -14.86 -10.99 11.49
C PRO A 385 -14.99 -12.18 10.52
N CYS A 386 -13.90 -12.89 10.23
CA CYS A 386 -13.93 -14.06 9.35
C CYS A 386 -14.72 -15.22 9.96
N ASP A 387 -14.51 -15.51 11.24
CA ASP A 387 -15.28 -16.56 11.95
C ASP A 387 -16.78 -16.24 11.93
N ARG A 388 -17.16 -14.97 12.17
CA ARG A 388 -18.57 -14.53 12.09
C ARG A 388 -19.12 -14.62 10.67
N MET A 389 -18.32 -14.25 9.66
CA MET A 389 -18.73 -14.38 8.26
C MET A 389 -18.99 -15.84 7.90
N ILE A 390 -18.09 -16.74 8.29
CA ILE A 390 -18.26 -18.19 8.10
C ILE A 390 -19.54 -18.67 8.78
N GLN A 391 -19.82 -18.22 10.01
CA GLN A 391 -21.05 -18.55 10.71
C GLN A 391 -22.29 -18.07 9.94
N PHE A 392 -22.32 -16.82 9.48
CA PHE A 392 -23.44 -16.30 8.68
C PHE A 392 -23.60 -17.04 7.36
N LEU A 393 -22.50 -17.43 6.70
CA LEU A 393 -22.54 -18.22 5.49
C LEU A 393 -23.17 -19.59 5.76
N HIS A 394 -22.79 -20.29 6.83
CA HIS A 394 -23.42 -21.57 7.19
C HIS A 394 -24.88 -21.46 7.66
N GLU A 395 -25.25 -20.36 8.32
CA GLU A 395 -26.59 -20.18 8.86
C GLU A 395 -27.60 -19.75 7.79
N TYR A 396 -27.20 -18.87 6.88
CA TYR A 396 -28.10 -18.26 5.90
C TYR A 396 -27.97 -18.79 4.47
N PHE A 397 -26.89 -19.51 4.14
CA PHE A 397 -26.64 -20.02 2.79
C PHE A 397 -26.43 -21.53 2.79
N SER A 398 -27.14 -22.20 1.89
CA SER A 398 -26.90 -23.61 1.59
C SER A 398 -25.91 -23.71 0.43
N PRO A 399 -24.86 -24.54 0.52
CA PRO A 399 -23.93 -24.75 -0.58
C PRO A 399 -24.58 -25.44 -1.79
N ASP A 400 -25.68 -26.18 -1.56
CA ASP A 400 -26.31 -27.04 -2.56
C ASP A 400 -27.59 -26.45 -3.17
N SER A 401 -28.16 -25.41 -2.54
CA SER A 401 -29.42 -24.80 -2.99
C SER A 401 -29.30 -23.27 -3.01
N PRO A 402 -29.18 -22.63 -4.18
CA PRO A 402 -29.21 -21.19 -4.28
C PRO A 402 -30.57 -20.65 -3.83
N SER A 403 -30.58 -19.66 -2.93
CA SER A 403 -31.81 -19.00 -2.49
C SER A 403 -32.15 -17.83 -3.41
N ASP A 404 -33.33 -17.83 -4.02
CA ASP A 404 -33.82 -16.70 -4.83
C ASP A 404 -34.10 -15.44 -3.97
N GLU A 405 -34.43 -15.62 -2.70
CA GLU A 405 -34.85 -14.55 -1.77
C GLU A 405 -33.75 -13.51 -1.51
N PHE A 406 -32.47 -13.90 -1.60
CA PHE A 406 -31.30 -13.03 -1.41
C PHE A 406 -30.48 -12.86 -2.70
N SER A 407 -31.08 -13.09 -3.86
CA SER A 407 -30.41 -12.96 -5.14
C SER A 407 -29.91 -11.53 -5.35
N LEU A 408 -28.58 -11.36 -5.37
CA LEU A 408 -27.90 -10.12 -5.78
C LEU A 408 -27.79 -10.01 -7.31
N ALA A 409 -28.48 -10.88 -8.05
CA ALA A 409 -28.45 -10.87 -9.51
C ALA A 409 -29.02 -9.56 -10.03
N ILE A 410 -28.18 -8.80 -10.74
CA ILE A 410 -28.57 -7.52 -11.35
C ILE A 410 -29.29 -7.84 -12.68
N SER A 411 -30.62 -7.81 -12.68
CA SER A 411 -31.44 -7.94 -13.90
C SER A 411 -31.41 -6.64 -14.74
N HIS A 412 -31.50 -6.77 -16.06
CA HIS A 412 -31.54 -5.63 -16.99
C HIS A 412 -32.80 -4.75 -16.80
N GLY A 413 -32.60 -3.43 -16.80
CA GLY A 413 -33.68 -2.44 -16.93
C GLY A 413 -33.84 -1.94 -18.38
N SER A 414 -34.80 -1.04 -18.62
CA SER A 414 -35.11 -0.51 -19.96
C SER A 414 -34.03 0.45 -20.49
N GLY A 415 -33.65 0.32 -21.77
CA GLY A 415 -32.70 1.23 -22.43
C GLY A 415 -31.21 0.94 -22.16
N GLY A 416 -30.88 -0.27 -21.69
CA GLY A 416 -29.49 -0.68 -21.45
C GLY A 416 -28.92 -0.27 -20.08
N SER A 417 -29.63 0.55 -19.30
CA SER A 417 -29.32 0.80 -17.89
C SER A 417 -29.92 -0.30 -17.01
N ARG A 418 -29.09 -0.91 -16.16
CA ARG A 418 -29.49 -2.01 -15.25
C ARG A 418 -30.03 -1.54 -13.88
N LEU A 419 -30.30 -0.24 -13.72
CA LEU A 419 -30.91 0.38 -12.52
C LEU A 419 -31.73 1.61 -12.90
N THR A 420 -32.70 1.99 -12.07
CA THR A 420 -33.45 3.27 -12.19
C THR A 420 -32.67 4.50 -11.71
N HIS A 421 -31.49 4.31 -11.10
CA HIS A 421 -30.61 5.37 -10.60
C HIS A 421 -29.14 4.91 -10.67
N SER A 422 -28.19 5.85 -10.62
CA SER A 422 -26.75 5.53 -10.61
C SER A 422 -26.31 5.02 -9.24
N HIS A 423 -25.63 3.85 -9.17
CA HIS A 423 -24.99 3.37 -7.93
C HIS A 423 -23.98 4.37 -7.34
N ARG A 424 -23.50 5.29 -8.18
CA ARG A 424 -22.52 6.31 -7.77
C ARG A 424 -23.15 7.40 -6.91
N VAL A 425 -24.48 7.59 -6.95
CA VAL A 425 -25.19 8.67 -6.24
C VAL A 425 -26.41 8.09 -5.54
N GLN A 426 -26.43 8.12 -4.22
CA GLN A 426 -27.52 7.66 -3.38
C GLN A 426 -28.05 8.80 -2.53
N GLU A 427 -29.35 9.07 -2.63
CA GLU A 427 -29.99 10.06 -1.79
C GLU A 427 -29.95 9.65 -0.31
N ALA A 428 -29.69 10.62 0.57
CA ALA A 428 -29.67 10.43 2.01
C ALA A 428 -30.62 11.40 2.70
N PRO A 429 -31.94 11.26 2.53
CA PRO A 429 -32.94 12.26 2.91
C PRO A 429 -33.03 12.50 4.42
N ARG A 430 -32.68 11.51 5.25
CA ARG A 430 -32.61 11.68 6.72
C ARG A 430 -31.42 12.57 7.13
N VAL A 431 -30.25 12.32 6.56
CA VAL A 431 -29.03 13.11 6.80
C VAL A 431 -29.20 14.52 6.27
N GLY A 432 -29.73 14.67 5.04
CA GLY A 432 -29.97 15.98 4.42
C GLY A 432 -30.99 16.83 5.19
N ARG A 433 -32.03 16.23 5.80
CA ARG A 433 -32.96 16.96 6.68
C ARG A 433 -32.29 17.42 7.98
N ALA A 434 -31.54 16.53 8.64
CA ALA A 434 -30.84 16.87 9.88
C ALA A 434 -29.82 18.00 9.68
N MET A 435 -29.05 17.95 8.59
CA MET A 435 -28.04 18.97 8.29
C MET A 435 -28.63 20.32 7.90
N ARG A 436 -29.75 20.34 7.17
CA ARG A 436 -30.50 21.59 6.92
C ARG A 436 -31.00 22.23 8.21
N ALA A 437 -31.56 21.44 9.12
CA ALA A 437 -32.00 21.96 10.42
C ALA A 437 -30.84 22.56 11.25
N ILE A 438 -29.66 21.94 11.22
CA ILE A 438 -28.46 22.47 11.87
C ILE A 438 -28.03 23.78 11.20
N LEU A 439 -27.95 23.81 9.87
CA LEU A 439 -27.55 24.97 9.09
C LEU A 439 -28.45 26.18 9.36
N GLU A 440 -29.77 25.97 9.29
CA GLU A 440 -30.77 27.01 9.58
C GLU A 440 -30.64 27.54 11.01
N ARG A 441 -30.40 26.66 11.99
CA ARG A 441 -30.20 27.08 13.38
C ARG A 441 -28.96 27.96 13.54
N VAL A 442 -27.85 27.60 12.89
CA VAL A 442 -26.61 28.39 12.94
C VAL A 442 -26.82 29.73 12.23
N GLN A 443 -27.42 29.74 11.04
CA GLN A 443 -27.72 30.95 10.29
C GLN A 443 -28.55 31.97 11.09
N ARG A 444 -29.53 31.49 11.88
CA ARG A 444 -30.35 32.36 12.76
C ARG A 444 -29.57 32.92 13.94
N GLN A 445 -28.50 32.25 14.37
CA GLN A 445 -27.69 32.68 15.52
C GLN A 445 -26.55 33.62 15.11
N THR A 446 -26.23 33.71 13.81
CA THR A 446 -25.17 34.56 13.28
C THR A 446 -25.73 35.86 12.71
N CYS A 447 -25.05 36.99 12.97
CA CYS A 447 -25.40 38.32 12.46
C CYS A 447 -25.08 38.54 10.97
N GLY A 448 -24.42 37.57 10.31
CA GLY A 448 -24.18 37.54 8.88
C GLY A 448 -23.77 36.13 8.43
N TRP A 449 -24.09 35.76 7.19
CA TRP A 449 -23.79 34.44 6.63
C TRP A 449 -22.84 34.55 5.44
N VAL A 450 -21.69 33.89 5.53
CA VAL A 450 -20.71 33.79 4.44
C VAL A 450 -20.46 32.30 4.16
N GLY A 451 -21.04 31.77 3.08
CA GLY A 451 -20.94 30.37 2.70
C GLY A 451 -22.16 29.86 1.93
N SER A 452 -22.17 28.57 1.55
CA SER A 452 -23.31 27.96 0.86
C SER A 452 -24.56 27.95 1.73
N SER A 453 -25.70 28.37 1.18
CA SER A 453 -27.02 28.30 1.83
C SER A 453 -27.65 26.89 1.77
N VAL A 454 -27.02 25.96 1.05
CA VAL A 454 -27.52 24.61 0.81
C VAL A 454 -26.45 23.57 1.12
N VAL A 455 -26.88 22.47 1.74
CA VAL A 455 -26.05 21.28 1.95
C VAL A 455 -26.23 20.35 0.75
N HIS A 456 -25.19 20.22 -0.06
CA HIS A 456 -25.12 19.27 -1.18
C HIS A 456 -25.08 17.83 -0.63
N LEU A 457 -26.02 16.98 -1.08
CA LEU A 457 -26.12 15.58 -0.69
C LEU A 457 -26.95 14.81 -1.73
N GLY A 458 -26.45 13.66 -2.18
CA GLY A 458 -27.05 12.91 -3.28
C GLY A 458 -26.78 13.55 -4.65
N ASP A 459 -25.62 14.17 -4.84
CA ASP A 459 -25.19 14.76 -6.11
C ASP A 459 -23.76 14.34 -6.50
N ASN A 460 -23.22 14.87 -7.59
CA ASN A 460 -21.86 14.53 -8.04
C ASN A 460 -20.75 14.96 -7.06
N ASN A 461 -21.01 15.92 -6.16
CA ASN A 461 -20.02 16.45 -5.22
C ASN A 461 -20.06 15.72 -3.87
N VAL A 462 -21.25 15.28 -3.45
CA VAL A 462 -21.49 14.51 -2.24
C VAL A 462 -22.46 13.38 -2.59
N PRO A 463 -21.96 12.27 -3.14
CA PRO A 463 -22.79 11.25 -3.74
C PRO A 463 -23.65 10.47 -2.77
N ASN A 464 -23.22 10.29 -1.52
CA ASN A 464 -23.93 9.47 -0.53
C ASN A 464 -23.59 9.88 0.90
N ALA A 465 -24.29 9.30 1.88
CA ALA A 465 -24.11 9.59 3.29
C ALA A 465 -22.69 9.28 3.81
N LEU A 466 -22.00 8.27 3.25
CA LEU A 466 -20.65 7.91 3.67
C LEU A 466 -19.64 8.98 3.27
N MET A 467 -19.69 9.44 2.01
CA MET A 467 -18.85 10.55 1.52
C MET A 467 -19.17 11.86 2.22
N PHE A 468 -20.43 12.07 2.61
CA PHE A 468 -20.81 13.19 3.47
C PHE A 468 -20.11 13.11 4.84
N ILE A 469 -20.18 11.96 5.51
CA ILE A 469 -19.50 11.77 6.81
C ILE A 469 -18.00 11.99 6.65
N ASP A 470 -17.37 11.37 5.65
CA ASP A 470 -15.91 11.48 5.47
C ASP A 470 -15.48 12.93 5.20
N LYS A 471 -16.16 13.64 4.30
CA LYS A 471 -15.84 15.04 3.98
C LYS A 471 -16.04 15.99 5.16
N TYR A 472 -17.15 15.85 5.90
CA TYR A 472 -17.50 16.79 6.96
C TYR A 472 -16.90 16.43 8.33
N THR A 473 -16.49 15.18 8.56
CA THR A 473 -15.71 14.81 9.75
C THR A 473 -14.26 15.30 9.70
N GLN A 474 -13.78 15.76 8.53
CA GLN A 474 -12.50 16.45 8.40
C GLN A 474 -12.55 17.89 8.93
N VAL A 475 -13.72 18.54 8.92
CA VAL A 475 -13.86 19.96 9.32
C VAL A 475 -13.38 20.21 10.76
N PRO A 476 -13.76 19.40 11.78
CA PRO A 476 -13.21 19.56 13.13
C PRO A 476 -11.68 19.38 13.21
N ARG A 477 -11.08 18.57 12.32
CA ARG A 477 -9.62 18.39 12.30
C ARG A 477 -8.89 19.60 11.73
N ILE A 478 -9.51 20.29 10.78
CA ILE A 478 -8.96 21.51 10.16
C ILE A 478 -9.16 22.71 11.10
N LEU A 479 -10.36 22.87 11.65
CA LEU A 479 -10.71 24.01 12.51
C LEU A 479 -10.21 23.83 13.95
N GLY A 480 -10.06 22.60 14.42
CA GLY A 480 -9.64 22.29 15.79
C GLY A 480 -8.35 23.00 16.20
N PRO A 481 -7.25 22.91 15.43
CA PRO A 481 -6.02 23.65 15.71
C PRO A 481 -6.19 25.16 15.75
N LEU A 482 -7.04 25.73 14.87
CA LEU A 482 -7.30 27.17 14.86
C LEU A 482 -8.09 27.61 16.10
N VAL A 483 -9.16 26.89 16.44
CA VAL A 483 -9.95 27.16 17.65
C VAL A 483 -9.09 27.01 18.90
N LEU A 484 -8.30 25.94 19.00
CA LEU A 484 -7.38 25.73 20.12
C LEU A 484 -6.32 26.85 20.22
N CYS A 485 -5.83 27.34 19.08
CA CYS A 485 -4.92 28.48 19.05
C CYS A 485 -5.61 29.72 19.62
N LEU A 486 -6.78 30.09 19.08
CA LEU A 486 -7.55 31.25 19.51
C LEU A 486 -7.93 31.19 21.00
N ASP A 487 -8.33 30.01 21.49
CA ASP A 487 -8.66 29.78 22.90
C ASP A 487 -7.44 29.92 23.83
N LYS A 488 -6.22 29.66 23.31
CA LYS A 488 -4.97 29.77 24.08
C LYS A 488 -4.30 31.14 24.01
N LEU A 489 -4.67 31.99 23.05
CA LEU A 489 -4.09 33.33 22.93
C LEU A 489 -4.22 34.19 24.21
N PRO A 490 -5.33 34.18 24.97
CA PRO A 490 -5.44 34.94 26.22
C PRO A 490 -4.43 34.50 27.29
N GLU A 491 -4.20 33.19 27.44
CA GLU A 491 -3.19 32.64 28.36
C GLU A 491 -1.78 33.02 27.92
N LEU A 492 -1.49 32.94 26.62
CA LEU A 492 -0.19 33.32 26.06
C LEU A 492 0.09 34.83 26.20
N ASN A 493 -0.96 35.66 26.13
CA ASN A 493 -0.86 37.10 26.34
C ASN A 493 -0.54 37.49 27.80
N MET A 494 -0.63 36.55 28.75
CA MET A 494 -0.15 36.78 30.13
C MET A 494 1.38 36.75 30.23
N GLN A 495 2.08 36.18 29.24
CA GLN A 495 3.54 36.16 29.22
C GLN A 495 4.08 37.52 28.73
N PRO A 496 4.94 38.21 29.51
CA PRO A 496 5.39 39.57 29.19
C PRO A 496 6.07 39.69 27.81
N ALA A 497 6.85 38.69 27.42
CA ALA A 497 7.57 38.69 26.14
C ALA A 497 6.62 38.57 24.93
N LEU A 498 5.59 37.73 25.03
CA LEU A 498 4.60 37.51 23.96
C LEU A 498 3.61 38.67 23.86
N LYS A 499 3.22 39.25 25.00
CA LYS A 499 2.38 40.47 25.03
C LYS A 499 3.01 41.62 24.25
N VAL A 500 4.30 41.89 24.48
CA VAL A 500 5.04 42.94 23.75
C VAL A 500 5.06 42.65 22.24
N TYR A 501 5.18 41.38 21.85
CA TYR A 501 5.12 40.97 20.45
C TYR A 501 3.72 41.18 19.84
N PHE A 502 2.67 40.78 20.54
CA PHE A 502 1.27 40.96 20.10
C PHE A 502 0.91 42.44 19.95
N ASP A 503 1.28 43.27 20.93
CA ASP A 503 1.01 44.71 20.91
C ASP A 503 1.78 45.41 19.78
N LYS A 504 3.05 45.02 19.52
CA LYS A 504 3.88 45.66 18.48
C LYS A 504 3.52 45.24 17.05
N GLN A 505 3.24 43.96 16.81
CA GLN A 505 3.03 43.44 15.45
C GLN A 505 1.57 43.49 15.03
N PHE A 506 0.65 43.25 15.95
CA PHE A 506 -0.77 43.10 15.64
C PHE A 506 -1.62 44.20 16.28
N GLY A 507 -1.03 45.12 17.03
CA GLY A 507 -1.78 46.19 17.70
C GLY A 507 -2.64 45.69 18.85
N GLY A 508 -2.29 44.54 19.43
CA GLY A 508 -2.96 43.95 20.60
C GLY A 508 -3.68 42.63 20.31
N LEU A 509 -4.09 41.96 21.39
CA LEU A 509 -4.70 40.63 21.35
C LEU A 509 -6.03 40.58 20.55
N GLU A 510 -6.87 41.60 20.67
CA GLU A 510 -8.18 41.64 20.00
C GLU A 510 -8.08 41.83 18.48
N ASN A 511 -7.01 42.46 17.99
CA ASN A 511 -6.77 42.62 16.55
C ASN A 511 -6.11 41.39 15.92
N LEU A 512 -5.44 40.57 16.73
CA LEU A 512 -4.88 39.28 16.31
C LEU A 512 -5.96 38.19 16.19
N ARG A 513 -7.02 38.28 17.01
CA ARG A 513 -8.15 37.34 17.06
C ARG A 513 -9.16 37.60 15.95
#